data_AF-A0A850A638-F1
#
_entry.id   AF-A0A850A638-F1
#
_cell.length_a   1.000
_cell.length_b   1.000
_cell.length_c   1.000
_cell.angle_alpha   90.00
_cell.angle_beta   90.00
_cell.angle_gamma   90.00
#
_symmetry.space_group_name_H-M   'P 1'
#
loop_
_entity.id
_entity.type
_entity.pdbx_description
1 polymer ?
#
loop_
_entity_poly.entity_id
_entity_poly.type
_entity_poly.pdbx_seq_one_letter_code
_entity_poly.pdbx_strand_id
1 'polypeptide(L)'
;MATSQWTAAARAADGHLLPALRLHAISERLWVMLWLGVGLILRLLSFGRFPLREDEALYAYWARLISSGLDPMLERAAVDKPPLYIYLLAHTFTWLGPDEAVGRGLNVACSVLALALLWLLARRLYGPDTARWALALYALSPFGISFAATLYTDPMMVMWLLLALLAAAHGRGLFAGLGLGLAFAVKQNALLFTPLILALLLLAPPSRRPRLASLPPRLTAALVRLLAAAAGFYYVWFKVWQWDGWRILPAEIPSFWQQAWNSYGGLELLPLAEWPAALSAWAGVWRWFGGSAAGTLAL
;
A
#
# COMPACT_ATOMS: atom_id res chain seq x y z
N MET A 1 48.28 -33.30 23.42
CA MET A 1 47.19 -34.10 22.81
C MET A 1 45.77 -33.61 23.11
N ALA A 2 45.53 -32.69 24.07
CA ALA A 2 44.17 -32.25 24.42
C ALA A 2 43.57 -31.13 23.52
N THR A 3 44.38 -30.41 22.73
CA THR A 3 43.94 -29.28 21.89
C THR A 3 43.36 -29.68 20.52
N SER A 4 43.66 -30.89 20.03
CA SER A 4 43.11 -31.38 18.75
C SER A 4 41.69 -31.96 18.87
N GLN A 5 41.31 -32.46 20.04
CA GLN A 5 39.96 -33.02 20.26
C GLN A 5 38.89 -31.91 20.38
N TRP A 6 39.25 -30.77 20.97
CA TRP A 6 38.36 -29.59 21.05
C TRP A 6 38.03 -28.98 19.68
N THR A 7 39.00 -28.95 18.76
CA THR A 7 38.79 -28.42 17.41
C THR A 7 37.99 -29.36 16.51
N ALA A 8 38.08 -30.67 16.73
CA ALA A 8 37.26 -31.66 16.03
C ALA A 8 35.79 -31.67 16.51
N ALA A 9 35.56 -31.56 17.81
CA ALA A 9 34.21 -31.49 18.39
C ALA A 9 33.46 -30.19 18.00
N ALA A 10 34.17 -29.06 17.96
CA ALA A 10 33.60 -27.79 17.48
C ALA A 10 33.23 -27.84 15.98
N ARG A 11 34.08 -28.43 15.13
CA ARG A 11 33.79 -28.62 13.69
C ARG A 11 32.65 -29.61 13.43
N ALA A 12 32.52 -30.65 14.25
CA ALA A 12 31.40 -31.59 14.16
C ALA A 12 30.07 -30.92 14.57
N ALA A 13 30.07 -30.08 15.60
CA ALA A 13 28.89 -29.32 16.01
C ALA A 13 28.47 -28.28 14.94
N ASP A 14 29.43 -27.58 14.34
CA ASP A 14 29.18 -26.64 13.24
C ASP A 14 28.62 -27.35 11.99
N GLY A 15 29.08 -28.58 11.71
CA GLY A 15 28.64 -29.41 10.59
C GLY A 15 27.17 -29.84 10.66
N HIS A 16 26.58 -29.95 11.85
CA HIS A 16 25.15 -30.29 12.04
C HIS A 16 24.23 -29.05 12.09
N LEU A 17 24.75 -27.90 12.51
CA LEU A 17 24.00 -26.63 12.53
C LEU A 17 23.79 -26.06 11.12
N LEU A 18 24.75 -26.22 10.22
CA LEU A 18 24.66 -25.73 8.84
C LEU A 18 23.50 -26.39 8.02
N PRO A 19 23.29 -27.72 8.07
CA PRO A 19 22.13 -28.37 7.47
C PRO A 19 20.80 -27.90 8.05
N ALA A 20 20.68 -27.79 9.37
CA ALA A 20 19.43 -27.38 10.03
C ALA A 20 19.03 -25.95 9.66
N LEU A 21 19.98 -25.01 9.64
CA LEU A 21 19.76 -23.64 9.20
C LEU A 21 19.38 -23.56 7.71
N ARG A 22 19.98 -24.39 6.86
CA ARG A 22 19.61 -24.49 5.44
C ARG A 22 18.20 -25.04 5.24
N LEU A 23 17.82 -26.11 5.96
CA LEU A 23 16.48 -26.69 5.90
C LEU A 23 15.42 -25.68 6.37
N HIS A 24 15.70 -24.94 7.44
CA HIS A 24 14.82 -23.89 7.92
C HIS A 24 14.63 -22.78 6.87
N ALA A 25 15.72 -22.30 6.26
CA ALA A 25 15.66 -21.29 5.21
C ALA A 25 14.89 -21.77 3.95
N ILE A 26 15.06 -23.04 3.56
CA ILE A 26 14.29 -23.65 2.46
C ILE A 26 12.81 -23.70 2.82
N SER A 27 12.47 -24.15 4.04
CA SER A 27 11.08 -24.23 4.49
C SER A 27 10.39 -22.85 4.52
N GLU A 28 11.10 -21.79 4.92
CA GLU A 28 10.59 -20.43 4.92
C GLU A 28 10.29 -19.96 3.50
N ARG A 29 11.23 -20.17 2.56
CA ARG A 29 11.04 -19.79 1.15
C ARG A 29 9.86 -20.50 0.53
N LEU A 30 9.73 -21.82 0.75
CA LEU A 30 8.61 -22.60 0.25
C LEU A 30 7.28 -22.10 0.84
N TRP A 31 7.25 -21.76 2.13
CA TRP A 31 6.06 -21.18 2.76
C TRP A 31 5.65 -19.84 2.14
N VAL A 32 6.61 -18.94 1.93
CA VAL A 32 6.35 -17.64 1.30
C VAL A 32 5.88 -17.82 -0.14
N MET A 33 6.55 -18.68 -0.92
CA MET A 33 6.16 -18.97 -2.29
C MET A 33 4.76 -19.58 -2.37
N LEU A 34 4.43 -20.52 -1.47
CA LEU A 34 3.11 -21.12 -1.37
C LEU A 34 2.05 -20.03 -1.17
N TRP A 35 2.20 -19.17 -0.16
CA TRP A 35 1.17 -18.17 0.15
C TRP A 35 1.11 -17.01 -0.84
N LEU A 36 2.22 -16.64 -1.47
CA LEU A 36 2.19 -15.73 -2.63
C LEU A 36 1.45 -16.37 -3.80
N GLY A 37 1.68 -17.65 -4.08
CA GLY A 37 0.98 -18.42 -5.11
C GLY A 37 -0.52 -18.53 -4.85
N VAL A 38 -0.91 -18.92 -3.62
CA VAL A 38 -2.31 -18.95 -3.19
C VAL A 38 -2.95 -17.57 -3.31
N GLY A 39 -2.27 -16.53 -2.81
CA GLY A 39 -2.75 -15.16 -2.88
C GLY A 39 -2.96 -14.66 -4.32
N LEU A 40 -2.05 -15.01 -5.24
CA LEU A 40 -2.18 -14.73 -6.68
C LEU A 40 -3.39 -15.47 -7.28
N ILE A 41 -3.48 -16.79 -7.07
CA ILE A 41 -4.56 -17.62 -7.62
C ILE A 41 -5.92 -17.08 -7.17
N LEU A 42 -6.11 -16.81 -5.86
CA LEU A 42 -7.39 -16.31 -5.35
C LEU A 42 -7.78 -14.96 -5.97
N ARG A 43 -6.81 -14.07 -6.24
CA ARG A 43 -7.06 -12.78 -6.90
C ARG A 43 -7.40 -12.95 -8.38
N LEU A 44 -6.77 -13.91 -9.06
CA LEU A 44 -7.08 -14.26 -10.44
C LEU A 44 -8.45 -14.95 -10.57
N LEU A 45 -8.91 -15.70 -9.56
CA LEU A 45 -10.25 -16.30 -9.56
C LEU A 45 -11.38 -15.26 -9.45
N SER A 46 -11.09 -14.04 -8.98
CA SER A 46 -12.03 -12.92 -8.94
C SER A 46 -12.15 -12.18 -10.28
N PHE A 47 -11.31 -12.54 -11.26
CA PHE A 47 -11.15 -11.80 -12.50
C PHE A 47 -12.36 -11.96 -13.43
N GLY A 48 -12.92 -10.85 -13.92
CA GLY A 48 -14.05 -10.85 -14.86
C GLY A 48 -15.36 -11.43 -14.31
N ARG A 49 -15.46 -11.64 -12.98
CA ARG A 49 -16.64 -12.24 -12.36
C ARG A 49 -17.84 -11.30 -12.28
N PHE A 50 -17.58 -10.00 -12.31
CA PHE A 50 -18.59 -8.95 -12.26
C PHE A 50 -18.28 -7.88 -13.32
N PRO A 51 -19.29 -7.28 -13.95
CA PRO A 51 -19.10 -6.11 -14.80
C PRO A 51 -18.42 -4.96 -14.04
N LEU A 52 -17.82 -4.02 -14.78
CA LEU A 52 -17.29 -2.80 -14.18
C LEU A 52 -18.40 -2.05 -13.43
N ARG A 53 -18.15 -1.75 -12.16
CA ARG A 53 -19.00 -0.87 -11.37
C ARG A 53 -18.78 0.59 -11.75
N GLU A 54 -19.59 1.47 -11.16
CA GLU A 54 -19.72 2.89 -11.50
C GLU A 54 -18.34 3.59 -11.54
N ASP A 55 -17.57 3.55 -10.45
CA ASP A 55 -16.25 4.18 -10.41
C ASP A 55 -15.23 3.44 -11.28
N GLU A 56 -15.33 2.11 -11.39
CA GLU A 56 -14.42 1.32 -12.24
C GLU A 56 -14.56 1.73 -13.71
N ALA A 57 -15.80 1.88 -14.17
CA ALA A 57 -16.13 2.35 -15.51
C ALA A 57 -15.69 3.80 -15.72
N LEU A 58 -15.85 4.67 -14.71
CA LEU A 58 -15.40 6.07 -14.77
C LEU A 58 -13.88 6.17 -14.91
N TYR A 59 -13.12 5.41 -14.12
CA TYR A 59 -11.66 5.39 -14.20
C TYR A 59 -11.15 4.78 -15.50
N ALA A 60 -11.81 3.72 -15.98
CA ALA A 60 -11.53 3.15 -17.31
C ALA A 60 -11.80 4.17 -18.42
N TYR A 61 -12.90 4.93 -18.33
CA TYR A 61 -13.24 5.96 -19.29
C TYR A 61 -12.19 7.07 -19.34
N TRP A 62 -11.76 7.61 -18.20
CA TRP A 62 -10.69 8.61 -18.16
C TRP A 62 -9.36 8.08 -18.71
N ALA A 63 -8.99 6.84 -18.36
CA ALA A 63 -7.81 6.20 -18.91
C ALA A 63 -7.91 6.02 -20.44
N ARG A 64 -9.10 5.72 -20.98
CA ARG A 64 -9.34 5.66 -22.43
C ARG A 64 -9.21 7.02 -23.11
N LEU A 65 -9.72 8.09 -22.51
CA LEU A 65 -9.55 9.45 -23.04
C LEU A 65 -8.07 9.84 -23.15
N ILE A 66 -7.28 9.53 -22.12
CA ILE A 66 -5.84 9.80 -22.12
C ILE A 66 -5.12 8.92 -23.16
N SER A 67 -5.35 7.60 -23.12
CA SER A 67 -4.66 6.64 -23.98
C SER A 67 -4.95 6.81 -25.48
N SER A 68 -6.14 7.31 -25.83
CA SER A 68 -6.54 7.63 -27.21
C SER A 68 -6.07 9.01 -27.68
N GLY A 69 -5.58 9.85 -26.77
CA GLY A 69 -5.19 11.23 -27.07
C GLY A 69 -6.37 12.22 -27.18
N LEU A 70 -7.61 11.78 -26.93
CA LEU A 70 -8.81 12.63 -27.04
C LEU A 70 -8.88 13.71 -25.96
N ASP A 71 -8.47 13.39 -24.74
CA ASP A 71 -8.34 14.34 -23.64
C ASP A 71 -7.18 13.91 -22.71
N PRO A 72 -5.91 14.16 -23.11
CA PRO A 72 -4.73 13.71 -22.38
C PRO A 72 -4.57 14.32 -20.99
N MET A 73 -5.15 15.50 -20.77
CA MET A 73 -5.07 16.24 -19.50
C MET A 73 -6.36 16.15 -18.68
N LEU A 74 -7.41 15.50 -19.19
CA LEU A 74 -8.73 15.43 -18.55
C LEU A 74 -9.33 16.83 -18.30
N GLU A 75 -9.18 17.72 -19.29
CA GLU A 75 -9.63 19.12 -19.28
C GLU A 75 -11.15 19.24 -19.40
N ARG A 76 -11.85 18.16 -19.75
CA ARG A 76 -13.31 18.16 -19.88
C ARG A 76 -14.00 17.24 -18.87
N ALA A 77 -13.22 16.63 -17.97
CA ALA A 77 -13.72 15.70 -16.98
C ALA A 77 -13.71 16.31 -15.57
N ALA A 78 -14.78 16.05 -14.82
CA ALA A 78 -14.85 16.32 -13.40
C ALA A 78 -14.09 15.23 -12.62
N VAL A 79 -12.77 15.35 -12.58
CA VAL A 79 -11.88 14.40 -11.91
C VAL A 79 -11.87 14.66 -10.41
N ASP A 80 -12.17 13.65 -9.60
CA ASP A 80 -12.22 13.71 -8.13
C ASP A 80 -11.04 12.99 -7.46
N LYS A 81 -10.12 12.42 -8.25
CA LYS A 81 -8.95 11.68 -7.78
C LYS A 81 -7.64 12.32 -8.23
N PRO A 82 -6.57 12.15 -7.43
CA PRO A 82 -5.20 12.40 -7.88
C PRO A 82 -4.81 11.55 -9.11
N PRO A 83 -3.82 11.99 -9.90
CA PRO A 83 -3.64 11.53 -11.28
C PRO A 83 -2.99 10.14 -11.43
N LEU A 84 -2.16 9.69 -10.49
CA LEU A 84 -1.19 8.61 -10.75
C LEU A 84 -1.85 7.31 -11.23
N TYR A 85 -2.93 6.90 -10.57
CA TYR A 85 -3.61 5.65 -10.95
C TYR A 85 -4.18 5.73 -12.37
N ILE A 86 -4.86 6.83 -12.69
CA ILE A 86 -5.52 7.03 -13.98
C ILE A 86 -4.50 7.08 -15.13
N TYR A 87 -3.36 7.75 -14.94
CA TYR A 87 -2.31 7.80 -15.95
C TYR A 87 -1.55 6.49 -16.10
N LEU A 88 -1.34 5.73 -15.01
CA LEU A 88 -0.75 4.39 -15.12
C LEU A 88 -1.71 3.43 -15.85
N LEU A 89 -3.01 3.50 -15.55
CA LEU A 89 -4.03 2.73 -16.26
C LEU A 89 -4.08 3.12 -17.74
N ALA A 90 -4.07 4.42 -18.06
CA ALA A 90 -4.01 4.92 -19.42
C ALA A 90 -2.77 4.40 -20.16
N HIS A 91 -1.61 4.44 -19.51
CA HIS A 91 -0.38 3.92 -20.08
C HIS A 91 -0.49 2.42 -20.37
N THR A 92 -1.05 1.62 -19.44
CA THR A 92 -1.29 0.19 -19.70
C THR A 92 -2.23 -0.04 -20.88
N PHE A 93 -3.26 0.79 -21.04
CA PHE A 93 -4.16 0.73 -22.19
C PHE A 93 -3.48 1.11 -23.51
N THR A 94 -2.57 2.08 -23.50
CA THR A 94 -1.77 2.43 -24.70
C THR A 94 -0.92 1.26 -25.19
N TRP A 95 -0.32 0.48 -24.27
CA TRP A 95 0.57 -0.63 -24.66
C TRP A 95 -0.16 -1.94 -24.95
N LEU A 96 -1.21 -2.25 -24.19
CA LEU A 96 -1.86 -3.57 -24.19
C LEU A 96 -3.29 -3.54 -24.74
N GLY A 97 -3.82 -2.35 -25.02
CA GLY A 97 -5.20 -2.14 -25.47
C GLY A 97 -6.14 -1.76 -24.32
N PRO A 98 -7.19 -0.96 -24.60
CA PRO A 98 -8.16 -0.49 -23.61
C PRO A 98 -9.20 -1.56 -23.28
N ASP A 99 -8.74 -2.65 -22.66
CA ASP A 99 -9.57 -3.80 -22.26
C ASP A 99 -9.73 -3.90 -20.74
N GLU A 100 -10.87 -4.41 -20.29
CA GLU A 100 -11.17 -4.62 -18.88
C GLU A 100 -10.13 -5.53 -18.21
N ALA A 101 -9.73 -6.62 -18.86
CA ALA A 101 -8.73 -7.54 -18.35
C ALA A 101 -7.37 -6.85 -18.15
N VAL A 102 -6.97 -5.98 -19.07
CA VAL A 102 -5.72 -5.22 -18.95
C VAL A 102 -5.73 -4.36 -17.67
N GLY A 103 -6.83 -3.64 -17.45
CA GLY A 103 -6.97 -2.79 -16.25
C GLY A 103 -7.02 -3.59 -14.95
N ARG A 104 -7.79 -4.68 -14.92
CA ARG A 104 -7.85 -5.58 -13.75
C ARG A 104 -6.48 -6.24 -13.49
N GLY A 105 -5.73 -6.58 -14.54
CA GLY A 105 -4.38 -7.13 -14.47
C GLY A 105 -3.40 -6.21 -13.74
N LEU A 106 -3.45 -4.90 -14.01
CA LEU A 106 -2.65 -3.89 -13.30
C LEU A 106 -2.90 -3.95 -11.79
N ASN A 107 -4.16 -3.96 -11.38
CA ASN A 107 -4.51 -4.00 -9.95
C ASN A 107 -4.24 -5.34 -9.28
N VAL A 108 -4.37 -6.47 -10.00
CA VAL A 108 -3.94 -7.77 -9.50
C VAL A 108 -2.43 -7.75 -9.22
N ALA A 109 -1.63 -7.18 -10.13
CA ALA A 109 -0.20 -7.04 -9.93
C ALA A 109 0.12 -6.18 -8.69
N CYS A 110 -0.53 -5.02 -8.53
CA CYS A 110 -0.39 -4.19 -7.33
C CYS A 110 -0.79 -4.94 -6.05
N SER A 111 -1.89 -5.69 -6.08
CA SER A 111 -2.39 -6.46 -4.93
C SER A 111 -1.47 -7.62 -4.54
N VAL A 112 -0.82 -8.26 -5.52
CA VAL A 112 0.19 -9.31 -5.27
C VAL A 112 1.50 -8.71 -4.73
N LEU A 113 1.93 -7.56 -5.26
CA LEU A 113 3.07 -6.83 -4.69
C LEU A 113 2.80 -6.40 -3.25
N ALA A 114 1.56 -6.00 -2.93
CA ALA A 114 1.17 -5.69 -1.56
C ALA A 114 1.35 -6.89 -0.60
N LEU A 115 1.09 -8.13 -1.03
CA LEU A 115 1.38 -9.32 -0.22
C LEU A 115 2.87 -9.42 0.16
N ALA A 116 3.74 -9.26 -0.85
CA ALA A 116 5.18 -9.33 -0.64
C ALA A 116 5.69 -8.19 0.26
N LEU A 117 5.19 -6.97 0.06
CA LEU A 117 5.55 -5.81 0.86
C LEU A 117 5.06 -5.95 2.32
N LEU A 118 3.86 -6.47 2.53
CA LEU A 118 3.34 -6.75 3.88
C LEU A 118 4.22 -7.79 4.59
N TRP A 119 4.59 -8.87 3.92
CA TRP A 119 5.49 -9.87 4.47
C TRP A 119 6.84 -9.24 4.88
N LEU A 120 7.45 -8.43 4.01
CA LEU A 120 8.71 -7.74 4.29
C LEU A 120 8.57 -6.79 5.50
N LEU A 121 7.49 -6.01 5.54
CA LEU A 121 7.20 -5.09 6.64
C LEU A 121 7.01 -5.82 7.96
N ALA A 122 6.16 -6.85 7.98
CA ALA A 122 5.90 -7.66 9.16
C ALA A 122 7.16 -8.36 9.65
N ARG A 123 8.00 -8.89 8.73
CA ARG A 123 9.29 -9.50 9.08
C ARG A 123 10.22 -8.50 9.73
N ARG A 124 10.25 -7.27 9.21
CA ARG A 124 11.09 -6.19 9.72
C ARG A 124 10.66 -5.73 11.12
N LEU A 125 9.36 -5.67 11.38
CA LEU A 125 8.81 -5.15 12.63
C LEU A 125 8.69 -6.21 13.73
N TYR A 126 8.33 -7.44 13.37
CA TYR A 126 7.89 -8.47 14.31
C TYR A 126 8.58 -9.82 14.15
N GLY A 127 9.50 -9.96 13.19
CA GLY A 127 10.23 -11.21 12.93
C GLY A 127 9.52 -12.17 11.97
N PRO A 128 10.16 -13.29 11.62
CA PRO A 128 9.73 -14.19 10.54
C PRO A 128 8.40 -14.90 10.83
N ASP A 129 8.12 -15.28 12.07
CA ASP A 129 6.91 -16.02 12.43
C ASP A 129 5.64 -15.19 12.23
N THR A 130 5.63 -13.98 12.77
CA THR A 130 4.54 -13.02 12.58
C THR A 130 4.37 -12.67 11.10
N ALA A 131 5.47 -12.55 10.35
CA ALA A 131 5.41 -12.27 8.92
C ALA A 131 4.73 -13.39 8.11
N ARG A 132 4.99 -14.65 8.46
CA ARG A 132 4.36 -15.82 7.82
C ARG A 132 2.85 -15.80 8.01
N TRP A 133 2.39 -15.50 9.21
CA TRP A 133 0.95 -15.40 9.50
C TRP A 133 0.32 -14.16 8.88
N ALA A 134 0.99 -13.01 8.92
CA ALA A 134 0.51 -11.79 8.26
C ALA A 134 0.31 -12.00 6.75
N LEU A 135 1.26 -12.69 6.09
CA LEU A 135 1.15 -13.04 4.68
C LEU A 135 -0.03 -14.00 4.41
N ALA A 136 -0.17 -15.07 5.20
CA ALA A 136 -1.25 -16.03 5.03
C ALA A 136 -2.64 -15.39 5.23
N LEU A 137 -2.80 -14.60 6.31
CA LEU A 137 -4.04 -13.91 6.61
C LEU A 137 -4.40 -12.87 5.54
N TYR A 138 -3.42 -12.13 5.02
CA TYR A 138 -3.68 -11.15 3.95
C TYR A 138 -3.90 -11.81 2.58
N ALA A 139 -3.27 -12.96 2.32
CA ALA A 139 -3.53 -13.76 1.13
C ALA A 139 -5.00 -14.22 1.09
N LEU A 140 -5.56 -14.58 2.25
CA LEU A 140 -6.94 -15.03 2.45
C LEU A 140 -7.94 -13.91 2.73
N SER A 141 -7.51 -12.65 2.82
CA SER A 141 -8.38 -11.52 3.17
C SER A 141 -9.50 -11.36 2.13
N PRO A 142 -10.79 -11.46 2.51
CA PRO A 142 -11.90 -11.28 1.57
C PRO A 142 -11.87 -9.91 0.87
N PHE A 143 -11.51 -8.85 1.59
CA PHE A 143 -11.31 -7.52 1.02
C PHE A 143 -10.11 -7.50 0.06
N GLY A 144 -8.97 -8.06 0.47
CA GLY A 144 -7.79 -8.13 -0.38
C GLY A 144 -8.03 -8.88 -1.70
N ILE A 145 -8.87 -9.93 -1.66
CA ILE A 145 -9.25 -10.74 -2.83
C ILE A 145 -10.30 -10.04 -3.69
N SER A 146 -11.36 -9.49 -3.07
CA SER A 146 -12.50 -8.91 -3.78
C SER A 146 -12.13 -7.63 -4.53
N PHE A 147 -11.21 -6.83 -3.97
CA PHE A 147 -10.76 -5.58 -4.59
C PHE A 147 -9.59 -5.78 -5.56
N ALA A 148 -8.90 -6.93 -5.54
CA ALA A 148 -7.66 -7.11 -6.32
C ALA A 148 -7.86 -7.01 -7.82
N ALA A 149 -8.93 -7.60 -8.35
CA ALA A 149 -9.22 -7.60 -9.77
C ALA A 149 -10.28 -6.54 -10.12
N THR A 150 -10.31 -5.40 -9.43
CA THR A 150 -11.16 -4.25 -9.76
C THR A 150 -10.36 -3.16 -10.46
N LEU A 151 -11.01 -2.13 -10.99
CA LEU A 151 -10.33 -0.91 -11.43
C LEU A 151 -10.36 0.20 -10.36
N TYR A 152 -10.65 -0.11 -9.09
CA TYR A 152 -10.55 0.87 -8.01
C TYR A 152 -9.11 1.33 -7.75
N THR A 153 -8.95 2.50 -7.12
CA THR A 153 -7.64 3.06 -6.77
C THR A 153 -6.96 2.35 -5.59
N ASP A 154 -7.74 1.63 -4.77
CA ASP A 154 -7.34 1.10 -3.47
C ASP A 154 -6.18 0.09 -3.52
N PRO A 155 -6.14 -0.91 -4.43
CA PRO A 155 -5.02 -1.88 -4.47
C PRO A 155 -3.66 -1.20 -4.70
N MET A 156 -3.60 -0.23 -5.62
CA MET A 156 -2.37 0.52 -5.89
C MET A 156 -2.00 1.46 -4.74
N MET A 157 -2.98 2.12 -4.11
CA MET A 157 -2.75 2.94 -2.91
C MET A 157 -2.13 2.10 -1.79
N VAL A 158 -2.71 0.92 -1.50
CA VAL A 158 -2.22 0.02 -0.44
C VAL A 158 -0.80 -0.46 -0.74
N MET A 159 -0.48 -0.80 -1.99
CA MET A 159 0.88 -1.17 -2.40
C MET A 159 1.88 -0.05 -2.08
N TRP A 160 1.61 1.19 -2.48
CA TRP A 160 2.50 2.32 -2.19
C TRP A 160 2.59 2.66 -0.70
N LEU A 161 1.49 2.53 0.05
CA LEU A 161 1.48 2.71 1.51
C LEU A 161 2.36 1.66 2.21
N LEU A 162 2.26 0.39 1.82
CA LEU A 162 3.11 -0.66 2.39
C LEU A 162 4.58 -0.43 2.07
N LEU A 163 4.90 0.05 0.87
CA LEU A 163 6.27 0.45 0.52
C LEU A 163 6.76 1.63 1.38
N ALA A 164 5.90 2.64 1.61
CA ALA A 164 6.22 3.78 2.46
C ALA A 164 6.50 3.35 3.91
N LEU A 165 5.65 2.49 4.46
CA LEU A 165 5.80 1.93 5.80
C LEU A 165 7.06 1.06 5.91
N LEU A 166 7.35 0.24 4.91
CA LEU A 166 8.57 -0.56 4.86
C LEU A 166 9.83 0.33 4.82
N ALA A 167 9.84 1.35 3.97
CA ALA A 167 10.92 2.33 3.93
C ALA A 167 11.08 3.05 5.28
N ALA A 168 9.97 3.43 5.92
CA ALA A 168 9.98 4.06 7.24
C ALA A 168 10.53 3.13 8.33
N ALA A 169 10.14 1.85 8.34
CA ALA A 169 10.65 0.84 9.27
C ALA A 169 12.17 0.59 9.12
N HIS A 170 12.72 0.87 7.94
CA HIS A 170 14.16 0.87 7.66
C HIS A 170 14.84 2.22 7.92
N GLY A 171 14.11 3.25 8.37
CA GLY A 171 14.62 4.60 8.61
C GLY A 171 14.99 5.35 7.33
N ARG A 172 14.45 4.94 6.18
CA ARG A 172 14.72 5.54 4.87
C ARG A 172 13.72 6.66 4.59
N GLY A 173 13.91 7.80 5.26
CA GLY A 173 13.02 8.96 5.21
C GLY A 173 12.57 9.35 3.79
N LEU A 174 13.52 9.60 2.88
CA LEU A 174 13.20 10.01 1.50
C LEU A 174 12.25 9.04 0.79
N PHE A 175 12.52 7.74 0.86
CA PHE A 175 11.70 6.72 0.21
C PHE A 175 10.34 6.53 0.90
N ALA A 176 10.27 6.73 2.22
CA ALA A 176 9.00 6.76 2.94
C ALA A 176 8.12 7.92 2.47
N GLY A 177 8.73 9.10 2.32
CA GLY A 177 8.07 10.29 1.77
C GLY A 177 7.59 10.11 0.34
N LEU A 178 8.44 9.58 -0.54
CA LEU A 178 8.08 9.27 -1.93
C LEU A 178 6.94 8.25 -1.99
N GLY A 179 7.00 7.17 -1.19
CA GLY A 179 5.95 6.16 -1.13
C GLY A 179 4.61 6.73 -0.67
N LEU A 180 4.60 7.56 0.40
CA LEU A 180 3.39 8.25 0.85
C LEU A 180 2.88 9.22 -0.21
N GLY A 181 3.77 9.96 -0.86
CA GLY A 181 3.44 10.88 -1.94
C GLY A 181 2.81 10.17 -3.13
N LEU A 182 3.33 9.01 -3.53
CA LEU A 182 2.76 8.19 -4.61
C LEU A 182 1.42 7.57 -4.21
N ALA A 183 1.27 7.10 -2.97
CA ALA A 183 -0.02 6.66 -2.46
C ALA A 183 -1.06 7.80 -2.46
N PHE A 184 -0.65 9.01 -2.04
CA PHE A 184 -1.44 10.23 -2.13
C PHE A 184 -1.81 10.53 -3.59
N ALA A 185 -0.86 10.43 -4.51
CA ALA A 185 -1.08 10.64 -5.93
C ALA A 185 -2.00 9.59 -6.59
N VAL A 186 -2.30 8.48 -5.90
CA VAL A 186 -3.35 7.53 -6.27
C VAL A 186 -4.70 7.93 -5.64
N LYS A 187 -4.72 8.22 -4.33
CA LYS A 187 -5.93 8.53 -3.57
C LYS A 187 -5.58 9.35 -2.33
N GLN A 188 -6.26 10.50 -2.13
CA GLN A 188 -5.95 11.42 -1.02
C GLN A 188 -6.09 10.79 0.38
N ASN A 189 -6.91 9.75 0.55
CA ASN A 189 -7.09 9.04 1.83
C ASN A 189 -5.79 8.40 2.35
N ALA A 190 -4.77 8.22 1.50
CA ALA A 190 -3.45 7.78 1.92
C ALA A 190 -2.84 8.68 3.02
N LEU A 191 -3.20 9.96 3.07
CA LEU A 191 -2.70 10.91 4.07
C LEU A 191 -3.10 10.54 5.51
N LEU A 192 -4.15 9.74 5.70
CA LEU A 192 -4.54 9.22 7.02
C LEU A 192 -3.45 8.34 7.66
N PHE A 193 -2.53 7.79 6.86
CA PHE A 193 -1.41 6.97 7.34
C PHE A 193 -0.17 7.80 7.72
N THR A 194 -0.20 9.12 7.54
CA THR A 194 0.93 10.01 7.87
C THR A 194 1.40 9.83 9.32
N PRO A 195 0.53 9.83 10.35
CA PRO A 195 0.97 9.66 11.74
C PRO A 195 1.73 8.35 11.97
N LEU A 196 1.29 7.25 11.34
CA LEU A 196 1.94 5.95 11.45
C LEU A 196 3.33 5.94 10.79
N ILE A 197 3.45 6.55 9.61
CA ILE A 197 4.74 6.66 8.90
C ILE A 197 5.72 7.50 9.71
N LEU A 198 5.27 8.64 10.26
CA LEU A 198 6.10 9.50 11.12
C LEU A 198 6.54 8.75 12.38
N ALA A 199 5.62 8.02 13.04
CA ALA A 199 5.95 7.21 14.20
C ALA A 199 7.03 6.16 13.88
N LEU A 200 6.92 5.45 12.76
CA LEU A 200 7.95 4.48 12.33
C LEU A 200 9.30 5.15 12.05
N LEU A 201 9.33 6.34 11.45
CA LEU A 201 10.58 7.07 11.19
C LEU A 201 11.27 7.53 12.48
N LEU A 202 10.48 7.96 13.47
CA LEU A 202 10.96 8.34 14.80
C LEU A 202 11.53 7.13 15.57
N LEU A 203 10.86 5.98 15.46
CA LEU A 203 11.24 4.74 16.15
C LEU A 203 12.32 3.92 15.42
N ALA A 204 12.63 4.24 14.16
CA ALA A 204 13.58 3.49 13.37
C ALA A 204 14.99 3.52 14.01
N PRO A 205 15.72 2.39 14.06
CA PRO A 205 17.07 2.35 14.62
C PRO A 205 18.03 3.20 13.77
N PRO A 206 18.95 3.98 14.37
CA PRO A 206 19.89 4.83 13.64
C PRO A 206 20.75 4.02 12.67
N SER A 207 20.73 4.39 11.39
CA SER A 207 21.37 3.61 10.32
C SER A 207 22.89 3.82 10.27
N ARG A 208 23.41 4.98 10.71
CA ARG A 208 24.83 5.31 10.92
C ARG A 208 24.95 6.44 11.96
N ARG A 209 26.03 6.47 12.74
CA ARG A 209 26.30 7.56 13.71
C ARG A 209 26.54 8.88 12.94
N PRO A 210 25.71 9.93 13.12
CA PRO A 210 25.99 11.23 12.51
C PRO A 210 27.26 11.84 13.15
N ARG A 211 28.15 12.40 12.31
CA ARG A 211 29.39 13.08 12.73
C ARG A 211 29.20 14.56 13.12
N LEU A 212 27.97 15.09 13.05
CA LEU A 212 27.70 16.47 13.44
C LEU A 212 27.30 16.57 14.91
N ALA A 213 28.01 17.44 15.62
CA ALA A 213 27.97 17.67 17.05
C ALA A 213 26.76 18.52 17.52
N SER A 214 26.63 18.60 18.85
CA SER A 214 25.75 19.38 19.75
C SER A 214 24.35 18.84 20.12
N LEU A 215 23.71 18.00 19.30
CA LEU A 215 22.46 17.32 19.67
C LEU A 215 22.66 15.83 19.96
N PRO A 216 21.81 15.19 20.81
CA PRO A 216 21.89 13.75 21.00
C PRO A 216 21.71 13.04 19.66
N PRO A 217 22.59 12.10 19.28
CA PRO A 217 22.68 11.55 17.91
C PRO A 217 21.38 10.87 17.42
N ARG A 218 20.49 10.50 18.34
CA ARG A 218 19.14 9.98 18.04
C ARG A 218 18.21 11.07 17.51
N LEU A 219 18.21 12.26 18.12
CA LEU A 219 17.36 13.38 17.70
C LEU A 219 17.77 13.89 16.32
N THR A 220 19.08 14.05 16.09
CA THR A 220 19.62 14.45 14.78
C THR A 220 19.26 13.45 13.68
N ALA A 221 19.38 12.14 13.96
CA ALA A 221 19.02 11.10 13.00
C ALA A 221 17.50 11.10 12.69
N ALA A 222 16.66 11.30 13.70
CA ALA A 222 15.22 11.42 13.53
C ALA A 222 14.87 12.63 12.65
N LEU A 223 15.40 13.82 12.98
CA LEU A 223 15.16 15.04 12.21
C LEU A 223 15.56 14.89 10.73
N VAL A 224 16.75 14.34 10.45
CA VAL A 224 17.22 14.11 9.08
C VAL A 224 16.25 13.21 8.30
N ARG A 225 15.69 12.18 8.93
CA ARG A 225 14.72 11.28 8.30
C ARG A 225 13.39 11.97 8.03
N LEU A 226 12.91 12.77 8.97
CA LEU A 226 11.67 13.52 8.80
C LEU A 226 11.80 14.56 7.69
N LEU A 227 12.90 15.30 7.65
CA LEU A 227 13.18 16.25 6.56
C LEU A 227 13.31 15.55 5.21
N ALA A 228 13.98 14.40 5.16
CA ALA A 228 14.06 13.61 3.94
C ALA A 228 12.68 13.09 3.50
N ALA A 229 11.84 12.65 4.44
CA ALA A 229 10.46 12.23 4.15
C ALA A 229 9.60 13.39 3.66
N ALA A 230 9.71 14.56 4.30
CA ALA A 230 9.03 15.78 3.86
C ALA A 230 9.45 16.16 2.44
N ALA A 231 10.75 16.10 2.11
CA ALA A 231 11.25 16.37 0.77
C ALA A 231 10.71 15.37 -0.28
N GLY A 232 10.72 14.07 0.05
CA GLY A 232 10.18 13.02 -0.83
C GLY A 232 8.69 13.18 -1.09
N PHE A 233 7.91 13.45 -0.04
CA PHE A 233 6.48 13.71 -0.15
C PHE A 233 6.22 14.99 -0.96
N TYR A 234 6.91 16.08 -0.63
CA TYR A 234 6.77 17.37 -1.29
C TYR A 234 7.02 17.29 -2.79
N TYR A 235 8.03 16.52 -3.21
CA TYR A 235 8.29 16.30 -4.64
C TYR A 235 7.06 15.74 -5.37
N VAL A 236 6.43 14.69 -4.84
CA VAL A 236 5.25 14.07 -5.49
C VAL A 236 4.03 14.97 -5.37
N TRP A 237 3.79 15.56 -4.19
CA TRP A 237 2.69 16.51 -3.98
C TRP A 237 2.79 17.68 -4.95
N PHE A 238 3.98 18.25 -5.14
CA PHE A 238 4.22 19.34 -6.08
C PHE A 238 3.91 18.91 -7.52
N LYS A 239 4.21 17.66 -7.90
CA LYS A 239 3.86 17.12 -9.23
C LYS A 239 2.35 16.95 -9.42
N VAL A 240 1.64 16.50 -8.40
CA VAL A 240 0.17 16.43 -8.43
C VAL A 240 -0.43 17.84 -8.52
N TRP A 241 0.07 18.79 -7.73
CA TRP A 241 -0.35 20.19 -7.76
C TRP A 241 -0.07 20.84 -9.11
N GLN A 242 1.10 20.60 -9.70
CA GLN A 242 1.48 21.09 -11.02
C GLN A 242 0.54 20.55 -12.11
N TRP A 243 0.23 19.24 -12.07
CA TRP A 243 -0.70 18.61 -13.00
C TRP A 243 -2.11 19.23 -12.92
N ASP A 244 -2.66 19.34 -11.71
CA ASP A 244 -4.01 19.89 -11.53
C ASP A 244 -4.05 21.37 -11.92
N GLY A 245 -3.00 22.14 -11.59
CA GLY A 245 -2.85 23.53 -12.03
C GLY A 245 -2.88 23.68 -13.55
N TRP A 246 -2.17 22.83 -14.30
CA TRP A 246 -2.22 22.87 -15.76
C TRP A 246 -3.56 22.44 -16.34
N ARG A 247 -4.25 21.50 -15.70
CA ARG A 247 -5.56 20.99 -16.13
C ARG A 247 -6.67 22.03 -15.97
N ILE A 248 -6.67 22.81 -14.90
CA ILE A 248 -7.78 23.73 -14.59
C ILE A 248 -7.65 25.09 -15.29
N LEU A 249 -6.45 25.50 -15.68
CA LEU A 249 -6.19 26.81 -16.31
C LEU A 249 -7.00 27.07 -17.60
N PRO A 250 -7.21 26.08 -18.50
CA PRO A 250 -7.91 26.32 -19.76
C PRO A 250 -9.44 26.29 -19.66
N ALA A 251 -10.01 25.64 -18.65
CA ALA A 251 -11.39 25.12 -18.72
C ALA A 251 -12.34 25.57 -17.61
N GLU A 252 -11.88 26.38 -16.64
CA GLU A 252 -12.68 26.81 -15.46
C GLU A 252 -13.35 25.65 -14.70
N ILE A 253 -12.78 24.44 -14.80
CA ILE A 253 -13.27 23.24 -14.08
C ILE A 253 -12.70 23.20 -12.66
N PRO A 254 -13.40 22.58 -11.69
CA PRO A 254 -12.90 22.46 -10.33
C PRO A 254 -11.61 21.64 -10.27
N SER A 255 -10.71 22.02 -9.36
CA SER A 255 -9.57 21.20 -8.94
C SER A 255 -10.05 19.82 -8.49
N PHE A 256 -9.18 18.81 -8.54
CA PHE A 256 -9.61 17.47 -8.08
C PHE A 256 -10.00 17.46 -6.60
N TRP A 257 -9.39 18.35 -5.80
CA TRP A 257 -9.75 18.56 -4.40
C TRP A 257 -11.16 19.11 -4.25
N GLN A 258 -11.49 20.17 -5.00
CA GLN A 258 -12.82 20.76 -4.95
C GLN A 258 -13.86 19.77 -5.48
N GLN A 259 -13.55 19.06 -6.55
CA GLN A 259 -14.43 18.04 -7.11
C GLN A 259 -14.65 16.88 -6.13
N ALA A 260 -13.61 16.43 -5.42
CA ALA A 260 -13.75 15.43 -4.37
C ALA A 260 -14.66 15.93 -3.23
N TRP A 261 -14.48 17.17 -2.80
CA TRP A 261 -15.36 17.79 -1.81
C TRP A 261 -16.81 17.83 -2.28
N ASN A 262 -17.05 18.21 -3.54
CA ASN A 262 -18.38 18.23 -4.14
C ASN A 262 -19.00 16.82 -4.23
N SER A 263 -18.18 15.80 -4.44
CA SER A 263 -18.65 14.42 -4.67
C SER A 263 -18.91 13.65 -3.37
N TYR A 264 -18.08 13.85 -2.34
CA TYR A 264 -18.14 13.08 -1.09
C TYR A 264 -18.54 13.91 0.14
N GLY A 265 -18.61 15.23 0.01
CA GLY A 265 -18.77 16.13 1.14
C GLY A 265 -17.49 16.30 1.96
N GLY A 266 -17.62 17.05 3.05
CA GLY A 266 -16.57 17.25 4.04
C GLY A 266 -16.54 16.16 5.11
N LEU A 267 -15.49 16.19 5.94
CA LEU A 267 -15.46 15.46 7.19
C LEU A 267 -16.00 16.38 8.29
N GLU A 268 -17.15 16.02 8.86
CA GLU A 268 -17.76 16.74 9.97
C GLU A 268 -17.83 15.84 11.19
N LEU A 269 -17.66 16.43 12.39
CA LEU A 269 -17.87 15.70 13.63
C LEU A 269 -19.36 15.50 13.83
N LEU A 270 -19.77 14.23 13.90
CA LEU A 270 -21.16 13.88 14.16
C LEU A 270 -21.58 14.40 15.54
N PRO A 271 -22.73 15.08 15.67
CA PRO A 271 -23.24 15.51 16.97
C PRO A 271 -23.35 14.34 17.96
N LEU A 272 -22.97 14.55 19.22
CA LEU A 272 -22.98 13.50 20.25
C LEU A 272 -24.33 12.78 20.39
N ALA A 273 -25.43 13.50 20.13
CA ALA A 273 -26.79 12.96 20.17
C ALA A 273 -27.03 11.86 19.10
N GLU A 274 -26.29 11.87 18.00
CA GLU A 274 -26.41 10.91 16.90
C GLU A 274 -25.46 9.71 17.03
N TRP A 275 -24.51 9.77 17.98
CA TRP A 275 -23.55 8.68 18.21
C TRP A 275 -24.22 7.34 18.53
N PRO A 276 -25.28 7.26 19.36
CA PRO A 276 -25.94 5.98 19.63
C PRO A 276 -26.51 5.35 18.35
N ALA A 277 -27.12 6.15 17.48
CA ALA A 277 -27.67 5.69 16.21
C ALA A 277 -26.55 5.22 15.27
N ALA A 278 -25.47 6.00 15.14
CA ALA A 278 -24.30 5.60 14.36
C ALA A 278 -23.71 4.29 14.89
N LEU A 279 -23.46 4.17 16.20
CA LEU A 279 -22.93 2.94 16.81
C LEU A 279 -23.82 1.72 16.54
N SER A 280 -25.15 1.89 16.59
CA SER A 280 -26.09 0.81 16.25
C SER A 280 -26.00 0.40 14.78
N ALA A 281 -25.83 1.35 13.86
CA ALA A 281 -25.64 1.07 12.45
C ALA A 281 -24.32 0.31 12.20
N TRP A 282 -23.24 0.69 12.89
CA TRP A 282 -21.96 -0.01 12.83
C TRP A 282 -22.06 -1.46 13.35
N ALA A 283 -22.85 -1.70 14.41
CA ALA A 283 -23.14 -3.06 14.87
C ALA A 283 -23.83 -3.90 13.78
N GLY A 284 -24.75 -3.30 13.01
CA GLY A 284 -25.39 -3.95 11.86
C GLY A 284 -24.43 -4.30 10.71
N VAL A 285 -23.31 -3.57 10.58
CA VAL A 285 -22.27 -3.84 9.56
C VAL A 285 -21.20 -4.81 10.09
N TRP A 286 -21.06 -4.95 11.42
CA TRP A 286 -20.07 -5.81 12.07
C TRP A 286 -20.09 -7.27 11.56
N ARG A 287 -21.27 -7.77 11.19
CA ARG A 287 -21.47 -9.09 10.57
C ARG A 287 -20.64 -9.32 9.29
N TRP A 288 -20.28 -8.25 8.58
CA TRP A 288 -19.49 -8.32 7.35
C TRP A 288 -17.98 -8.33 7.60
N PHE A 289 -17.53 -7.98 8.81
CA PHE A 289 -16.11 -8.01 9.17
C PHE A 289 -15.63 -9.42 9.61
N GLY A 290 -16.53 -10.26 10.16
CA GLY A 290 -16.16 -11.55 10.76
C GLY A 290 -16.30 -12.79 9.87
N GLY A 291 -16.76 -12.63 8.62
CA GLY A 291 -17.25 -13.78 7.84
C GLY A 291 -18.53 -14.39 8.45
N SER A 292 -19.23 -15.21 7.67
CA SER A 292 -20.61 -15.66 7.91
C SER A 292 -20.86 -16.54 9.15
N ALA A 293 -19.93 -16.63 10.11
CA ALA A 293 -20.11 -17.37 11.36
C ALA A 293 -20.31 -16.45 12.58
N ALA A 294 -19.59 -15.32 12.66
CA ALA A 294 -19.72 -14.38 13.79
C ALA A 294 -21.00 -13.53 13.71
N GLY A 295 -21.52 -13.30 12.49
CA GLY A 295 -22.77 -12.56 12.29
C GLY A 295 -24.04 -13.34 12.70
N THR A 296 -23.94 -14.66 12.83
CA THR A 296 -25.09 -15.55 13.08
C THR A 296 -25.32 -15.84 14.56
N LEU A 297 -24.31 -15.66 15.40
CA LEU A 297 -24.36 -15.88 16.86
C LEU A 297 -24.69 -14.62 17.67
N ALA A 298 -24.98 -13.51 16.99
CA ALA A 298 -25.36 -12.23 17.61
C ALA A 298 -26.89 -11.99 17.60
N LEU A 299 -27.67 -13.07 17.68
CA LEU A 299 -29.11 -13.11 17.98
C LEU A 299 -29.35 -14.19 19.05
#